data_AF-A0A2D8BQ64-F1
#
_entry.id   AF-A0A2D8BQ64-F1
#
_cell.length_a   1.000
_cell.length_b   1.000
_cell.length_c   1.000
_cell.angle_alpha   90.00
_cell.angle_beta   90.00
_cell.angle_gamma   90.00
#
_symmetry.space_group_name_H-M   'P 1'
#
loop_
_entity.id
_entity.type
_entity.pdbx_description
1 polymer ?
#
loop_
_entity_poly.entity_id
_entity_poly.type
_entity_poly.pdbx_seq_one_letter_code
_entity_poly.pdbx_strand_id
1 'polypeptide(L)'
;MYRRKKRQITRYKKTKIDGIQFQSKLESHMYLLLKAHKIKAGYESRKFTIIDGFQLPFSSYEKTPKKKFLHDKGNKKILPITYTPDFVDVQDPPRFIIECKGNPNERFPMVWKLFKRYLTMNNMNPVLFVPRNQKDCLEVVKIINDLLR
;
A
#
# COMPACT_ATOMS: atom_id res chain seq x y z
N MET A 1 17.59 -1.55 36.57
CA MET A 1 17.11 -2.06 35.26
C MET A 1 15.85 -1.31 34.84
N TYR A 2 15.92 -0.39 33.87
CA TYR A 2 14.74 0.30 33.34
C TYR A 2 13.90 -0.68 32.50
N ARG A 3 12.75 -1.11 33.02
CA ARG A 3 11.78 -1.95 32.30
C ARG A 3 11.16 -1.11 31.17
N ARG A 4 11.66 -1.28 29.94
CA ARG A 4 11.04 -0.72 28.72
C ARG A 4 9.53 -1.02 28.76
N LYS A 5 8.68 0.02 28.79
CA LYS A 5 7.23 -0.14 28.60
C LYS A 5 7.03 -0.88 27.28
N LYS A 6 6.46 -2.11 27.33
CA LYS A 6 6.07 -2.85 26.13
C LYS A 6 5.19 -1.91 25.29
N ARG A 7 5.63 -1.53 24.08
CA ARG A 7 4.82 -0.71 23.16
C ARG A 7 3.46 -1.39 23.01
N GLN A 8 2.40 -0.64 23.29
CA GLN A 8 1.05 -1.13 23.07
C GLN A 8 0.91 -1.47 21.58
N ILE A 9 0.73 -2.74 21.29
CA ILE A 9 0.48 -3.21 19.93
C ILE A 9 -0.89 -2.64 19.54
N THR A 10 -0.93 -1.75 18.55
CA THR A 10 -2.17 -1.19 18.03
C THR A 10 -3.05 -2.35 17.57
N ARG A 11 -4.19 -2.56 18.25
CA ARG A 11 -5.14 -3.60 17.86
C ARG A 11 -5.73 -3.24 16.50
N TYR A 12 -5.48 -4.12 15.53
CA TYR A 12 -6.14 -4.11 14.24
C TYR A 12 -7.63 -4.35 14.44
N LYS A 13 -8.48 -3.41 14.01
CA LYS A 13 -9.93 -3.58 13.98
C LYS A 13 -10.42 -3.18 12.60
N LYS A 14 -10.98 -4.13 11.87
CA LYS A 14 -11.66 -3.86 10.59
C LYS A 14 -12.92 -3.05 10.87
N THR A 15 -13.16 -2.03 10.07
CA THR A 15 -14.35 -1.18 10.16
C THR A 15 -15.08 -1.24 8.83
N LYS A 16 -16.42 -1.36 8.86
CA LYS A 16 -17.25 -1.31 7.66
C LYS A 16 -17.96 0.04 7.59
N ILE A 17 -17.79 0.78 6.48
CA ILE A 17 -18.45 2.09 6.23
C ILE A 17 -18.90 2.08 4.77
N ASP A 18 -20.14 2.49 4.49
CA ASP A 18 -20.72 2.52 3.14
C ASP A 18 -20.55 1.19 2.36
N GLY A 19 -20.62 0.06 3.05
CA GLY A 19 -20.41 -1.26 2.44
C GLY A 19 -18.94 -1.69 2.29
N ILE A 20 -17.98 -0.75 2.38
CA ILE A 20 -16.53 -1.00 2.24
C ILE A 20 -15.96 -1.51 3.55
N GLN A 21 -15.17 -2.60 3.51
CA GLN A 21 -14.45 -3.13 4.66
C GLN A 21 -13.00 -2.64 4.67
N PHE A 22 -12.68 -1.69 5.54
CA PHE A 22 -11.33 -1.17 5.70
C PHE A 22 -10.46 -2.12 6.53
N GLN A 23 -9.19 -2.24 6.15
CA GLN A 23 -8.24 -3.05 6.90
C GLN A 23 -7.79 -2.31 8.17
N SER A 24 -7.65 -0.99 8.14
CA SER A 24 -7.28 -0.23 9.34
C SER A 24 -8.25 0.90 9.71
N LYS A 25 -8.20 1.31 10.99
CA LYS A 25 -8.89 2.52 11.46
C LYS A 25 -8.37 3.78 10.75
N LEU A 26 -7.10 3.81 10.39
CA LEU A 26 -6.48 4.95 9.71
C LEU A 26 -7.02 5.09 8.28
N GLU A 27 -7.17 3.98 7.55
CA GLU A 27 -7.82 3.97 6.24
C GLU A 27 -9.28 4.43 6.34
N SER A 28 -10.07 3.88 7.28
CA SER A 28 -11.47 4.32 7.43
C SER A 28 -11.58 5.81 7.80
N HIS A 29 -10.63 6.33 8.56
CA HIS A 29 -10.58 7.75 8.91
C HIS A 29 -10.21 8.61 7.70
N MET A 30 -9.21 8.20 6.91
CA MET A 30 -8.84 8.87 5.67
C MET A 30 -10.02 8.90 4.69
N TYR A 31 -10.72 7.77 4.51
CA TYR A 31 -11.92 7.68 3.68
C TYR A 31 -13.00 8.71 4.09
N LEU A 32 -13.31 8.80 5.38
CA LEU A 32 -14.29 9.77 5.88
C LEU A 32 -13.87 11.22 5.63
N LEU A 33 -12.58 11.53 5.78
CA LEU A 33 -12.06 12.87 5.50
C LEU A 33 -12.13 13.22 4.01
N LEU A 34 -11.73 12.30 3.13
CA LEU A 34 -11.83 12.48 1.68
C LEU A 34 -13.30 12.71 1.27
N LYS A 35 -14.22 11.90 1.80
CA LYS A 35 -15.67 12.04 1.59
C LYS A 35 -16.19 13.40 2.08
N ALA A 36 -15.81 13.83 3.29
CA ALA A 36 -16.22 15.11 3.87
C ALA A 36 -15.77 16.32 3.03
N HIS A 37 -14.60 16.23 2.40
CA HIS A 37 -14.05 17.27 1.52
C HIS A 37 -14.42 17.08 0.05
N LYS A 38 -15.32 16.14 -0.28
CA LYS A 38 -15.76 15.83 -1.65
C LYS A 38 -14.60 15.45 -2.60
N ILE A 39 -13.49 14.94 -2.05
CA ILE A 39 -12.36 14.46 -2.83
C ILE A 39 -12.70 13.07 -3.35
N LYS A 40 -12.74 12.93 -4.68
CA LYS A 40 -13.02 11.65 -5.34
C LYS A 40 -11.76 10.78 -5.36
N ALA A 41 -11.76 9.69 -4.60
CA ALA A 41 -10.70 8.70 -4.61
C ALA A 41 -11.29 7.29 -4.45
N GLY A 42 -10.79 6.32 -5.21
CA GLY A 42 -11.22 4.92 -5.12
C GLY A 42 -10.37 4.14 -4.12
N TYR A 43 -11.02 3.51 -3.12
CA TYR A 43 -10.36 2.64 -2.14
C TYR A 43 -9.93 1.30 -2.77
N GLU A 44 -8.65 0.96 -2.68
CA GLU A 44 -8.02 -0.23 -3.30
C GLU A 44 -8.42 -0.43 -4.78
N SER A 45 -8.79 0.65 -5.47
CA SER A 45 -9.46 0.60 -6.78
C SER A 45 -8.52 0.27 -7.94
N ARG A 46 -7.21 0.44 -7.75
CA ARG A 46 -6.20 0.21 -8.79
C ARG A 46 -5.07 -0.66 -8.25
N LYS A 47 -4.79 -1.73 -8.98
CA LYS A 47 -3.67 -2.63 -8.73
C LYS A 47 -2.61 -2.42 -9.80
N PHE A 48 -1.37 -2.19 -9.37
CA PHE A 48 -0.21 -1.99 -10.24
C PHE A 48 0.65 -3.24 -10.24
N THR A 49 1.03 -3.72 -11.42
CA THR A 49 2.07 -4.73 -11.59
C THR A 49 3.41 -3.99 -11.70
N ILE A 50 4.17 -3.94 -10.60
CA ILE A 50 5.43 -3.20 -10.53
C ILE A 50 6.56 -3.98 -11.19
N ILE A 51 6.56 -5.31 -11.00
CA ILE A 51 7.47 -6.24 -11.67
C ILE A 51 6.61 -7.36 -12.23
N ASP A 52 6.73 -7.60 -13.53
CA ASP A 52 6.02 -8.68 -14.20
C ASP A 52 6.46 -10.05 -13.70
N GLY A 53 5.53 -11.00 -13.75
CA GLY A 53 5.88 -12.40 -13.53
C GLY A 53 6.72 -12.91 -14.68
N PHE A 54 7.68 -13.79 -14.38
CA PHE A 54 8.60 -14.33 -15.39
C PHE A 54 8.74 -15.84 -15.21
N GLN A 55 9.14 -16.53 -16.28
CA GLN A 55 9.47 -17.95 -16.21
C GLN A 55 10.88 -18.09 -15.63
N LEU A 56 11.04 -18.90 -14.57
CA LEU A 56 12.36 -19.26 -14.05
C LEU A 56 12.83 -20.53 -14.78
N PRO A 57 13.87 -20.46 -15.64
CA PRO A 57 14.26 -21.58 -16.51
C PRO A 57 15.28 -22.53 -15.87
N PHE A 58 15.61 -22.33 -14.59
CA PHE A 58 16.58 -23.15 -13.86
C PHE A 58 16.01 -23.62 -12.53
N SER A 59 16.65 -24.65 -11.96
CA SER A 59 16.29 -25.22 -10.66
C SER A 59 16.56 -24.26 -9.51
N SER A 60 15.71 -24.31 -8.48
CA SER A 60 15.83 -23.54 -7.25
C SER A 60 15.45 -24.44 -6.08
N TYR A 61 16.43 -24.96 -5.35
CA TYR A 61 16.18 -25.89 -4.25
C TYR A 61 15.91 -25.14 -2.96
N GLU A 62 14.68 -25.25 -2.46
CA GLU A 62 14.21 -24.46 -1.32
C GLU A 62 13.47 -25.31 -0.30
N LYS A 63 13.45 -24.87 0.96
CA LYS A 63 12.46 -25.32 1.95
C LYS A 63 11.26 -24.39 1.89
N THR A 64 10.06 -24.92 2.12
CA THR A 64 8.84 -24.11 2.23
C THR A 64 8.15 -24.38 3.56
N PRO A 65 7.25 -23.52 4.03
CA PRO A 65 6.50 -23.80 5.27
C PRO A 65 5.78 -25.15 5.26
N LYS A 66 5.36 -25.63 4.08
CA LYS A 66 4.68 -26.93 3.89
C LYS A 66 5.66 -28.11 3.74
N LYS A 67 6.81 -27.92 3.12
CA LYS A 67 7.82 -28.98 2.89
C LYS A 67 9.12 -28.62 3.60
N LYS A 68 9.39 -29.34 4.70
CA LYS A 68 10.57 -29.13 5.58
C LYS A 68 11.89 -29.70 5.03
N PHE A 69 11.87 -30.33 3.85
CA PHE A 69 13.04 -30.81 3.12
C PHE A 69 13.29 -29.98 1.85
N LEU A 70 14.56 -29.94 1.40
CA LEU A 70 14.94 -29.26 0.15
C LEU A 70 14.32 -29.98 -1.05
N HIS A 71 13.68 -29.23 -1.93
CA HIS A 71 13.11 -29.74 -3.16
C HIS A 71 13.14 -28.66 -4.23
N ASP A 72 13.14 -29.06 -5.50
CA ASP A 72 13.17 -28.11 -6.59
C ASP A 72 11.86 -27.30 -6.66
N LYS A 73 12.02 -25.99 -6.63
CA LYS A 73 11.00 -24.95 -6.80
C LYS A 73 11.34 -24.04 -7.98
N GLY A 74 12.33 -24.40 -8.78
CA GLY A 74 12.65 -23.80 -10.07
C GLY A 74 11.74 -24.27 -11.19
N ASN A 75 12.14 -24.02 -12.44
CA ASN A 75 11.46 -24.46 -13.65
C ASN A 75 9.95 -24.12 -13.70
N LYS A 76 9.57 -23.00 -13.09
CA LYS A 76 8.18 -22.58 -12.94
C LYS A 76 8.01 -21.08 -13.14
N LYS A 77 6.77 -20.65 -13.33
CA LYS A 77 6.42 -19.24 -13.33
C LYS A 77 6.59 -18.62 -11.94
N ILE A 78 7.36 -17.54 -11.87
CA ILE A 78 7.44 -16.64 -10.72
C ILE A 78 6.31 -15.61 -10.83
N LEU A 79 5.61 -15.41 -9.72
CA LEU A 79 4.48 -14.49 -9.68
C LEU A 79 4.96 -13.03 -9.74
N PRO A 80 4.15 -12.13 -10.35
CA PRO A 80 4.47 -10.71 -10.37
C PRO A 80 4.53 -10.10 -8.97
N ILE A 81 5.30 -9.02 -8.83
CA ILE A 81 5.20 -8.14 -7.66
C ILE A 81 4.17 -7.07 -7.98
N THR A 82 3.04 -7.14 -7.28
CA THR A 82 1.95 -6.18 -7.42
C THR A 82 1.81 -5.31 -6.19
N TYR A 83 1.28 -4.10 -6.39
CA TYR A 83 1.01 -3.14 -5.33
C TYR A 83 -0.33 -2.47 -5.55
N THR A 84 -1.14 -2.42 -4.50
CA THR A 84 -2.46 -1.79 -4.50
C THR A 84 -2.41 -0.70 -3.44
N PRO A 85 -2.37 0.58 -3.82
CA PRO A 85 -2.46 1.67 -2.86
C PRO A 85 -3.82 1.70 -2.17
N ASP A 86 -3.86 2.24 -0.95
CA ASP A 86 -5.12 2.34 -0.20
C ASP A 86 -6.14 3.25 -0.92
N PHE A 87 -5.72 4.41 -1.44
CA PHE A 87 -6.59 5.29 -2.23
C PHE A 87 -5.86 5.85 -3.45
N VAL A 88 -6.58 5.90 -4.57
CA VAL A 88 -6.10 6.44 -5.85
C VAL A 88 -7.11 7.45 -6.38
N ASP A 89 -6.62 8.59 -6.88
CA ASP A 89 -7.46 9.56 -7.60
C ASP A 89 -8.21 8.89 -8.75
N VAL A 90 -9.43 9.35 -9.02
CA VAL A 90 -10.31 8.77 -10.05
C VAL A 90 -9.93 9.19 -11.48
N GLN A 91 -9.01 10.14 -11.64
CA GLN A 91 -8.48 10.52 -12.95
C GLN A 91 -7.42 9.52 -13.45
N ASP A 92 -7.22 9.47 -14.76
CA ASP A 92 -6.12 8.72 -15.38
C ASP A 92 -5.33 9.65 -16.32
N PRO A 93 -4.03 9.89 -16.07
CA PRO A 93 -3.25 9.40 -14.93
C PRO A 93 -3.71 10.01 -13.59
N PRO A 94 -3.51 9.30 -12.46
CA PRO A 94 -3.95 9.78 -11.15
C PRO A 94 -3.14 11.02 -10.74
N ARG A 95 -3.81 12.05 -10.22
CA ARG A 95 -3.14 13.25 -9.69
C ARG A 95 -2.52 13.02 -8.32
N PHE A 96 -3.09 12.11 -7.53
CA PHE A 96 -2.57 11.73 -6.23
C PHE A 96 -2.80 10.25 -5.90
N ILE A 97 -1.96 9.72 -5.00
CA ILE A 97 -2.06 8.36 -4.45
C ILE A 97 -1.77 8.41 -2.95
N ILE A 98 -2.57 7.73 -2.14
CA ILE A 98 -2.45 7.70 -0.67
C ILE A 98 -2.23 6.26 -0.19
N GLU A 99 -1.23 6.07 0.66
CA GLU A 99 -0.98 4.83 1.42
C GLU A 99 -0.97 5.11 2.94
N CYS A 100 -2.02 4.70 3.65
CA CYS A 100 -2.10 4.78 5.09
C CYS A 100 -1.15 3.75 5.76
N LYS A 101 -0.20 4.22 6.58
CA LYS A 101 0.78 3.34 7.26
C LYS A 101 0.98 3.63 8.74
N GLY A 102 0.11 3.11 9.61
CA GLY A 102 0.24 3.27 11.07
C GLY A 102 1.52 2.67 11.68
N ASN A 103 2.02 1.54 11.16
CA ASN A 103 3.29 0.94 11.58
C ASN A 103 4.09 0.50 10.34
N PRO A 104 5.38 0.89 10.20
CA PRO A 104 6.20 0.40 9.10
C PRO A 104 6.51 -1.10 9.27
N ASN A 105 6.32 -1.87 8.21
CA ASN A 105 6.85 -3.23 8.09
C ASN A 105 8.09 -3.23 7.19
N GLU A 106 8.92 -4.27 7.24
CA GLU A 106 10.16 -4.37 6.45
C GLU A 106 9.91 -4.41 4.94
N ARG A 107 8.75 -4.91 4.51
CA ARG A 107 8.38 -5.01 3.09
C ARG A 107 8.13 -3.64 2.45
N PHE A 108 7.50 -2.73 3.20
CA PHE A 108 6.98 -1.48 2.64
C PHE A 108 8.07 -0.59 2.03
N PRO A 109 9.21 -0.30 2.69
CA PRO A 109 10.26 0.55 2.11
C PRO A 109 10.76 0.04 0.76
N MET A 110 10.90 -1.28 0.58
CA MET A 110 11.34 -1.86 -0.69
C MET A 110 10.27 -1.74 -1.77
N VAL A 111 9.04 -2.18 -1.50
CA VAL A 111 7.95 -2.12 -2.48
C VAL A 111 7.62 -0.68 -2.86
N TRP A 112 7.70 0.26 -1.93
CA TRP A 112 7.46 1.68 -2.19
C TRP A 112 8.52 2.29 -3.11
N LYS A 113 9.80 1.91 -2.96
CA LYS A 113 10.86 2.32 -3.89
C LYS A 113 10.61 1.77 -5.30
N LEU A 114 10.25 0.48 -5.40
CA LEU A 114 9.92 -0.13 -6.68
C LEU A 114 8.68 0.50 -7.32
N PHE A 115 7.67 0.85 -6.51
CA PHE A 115 6.47 1.52 -6.98
C PHE A 115 6.78 2.90 -7.55
N LYS A 116 7.58 3.71 -6.85
CA LYS A 116 8.06 5.01 -7.36
C LYS A 116 8.81 4.85 -8.68
N ARG A 117 9.72 3.87 -8.77
CA ARG A 117 10.42 3.56 -10.04
C ARG A 117 9.43 3.20 -11.14
N TYR A 118 8.42 2.39 -10.86
CA TYR A 118 7.38 2.04 -11.82
C TYR A 118 6.60 3.28 -12.29
N LEU A 119 6.19 4.18 -11.39
CA LEU A 119 5.54 5.43 -11.77
C LEU A 119 6.43 6.27 -12.71
N THR A 120 7.72 6.42 -12.37
CA THR A 120 8.70 7.14 -13.20
C THR A 120 8.86 6.50 -14.59
N MET A 121 8.98 5.18 -14.67
CA MET A 121 9.15 4.47 -15.95
C MET A 121 7.90 4.52 -16.84
N ASN A 122 6.72 4.77 -16.27
CA ASN A 122 5.46 4.89 -16.99
C ASN A 122 5.03 6.36 -17.14
N ASN A 123 5.92 7.32 -16.90
CA ASN A 123 5.68 8.76 -17.00
C ASN A 123 4.47 9.24 -16.18
N MET A 124 4.19 8.57 -15.06
CA MET A 124 3.13 8.96 -14.12
C MET A 124 3.73 9.80 -13.00
N ASN A 125 3.16 10.98 -12.75
CA ASN A 125 3.66 11.94 -11.77
C ASN A 125 2.62 12.30 -10.68
N PRO A 126 1.98 11.32 -10.00
CA PRO A 126 1.06 11.63 -8.91
C PRO A 126 1.81 12.20 -7.69
N VAL A 127 1.13 13.04 -6.92
CA VAL A 127 1.57 13.37 -5.56
C VAL A 127 1.34 12.15 -4.65
N LEU A 128 2.40 11.68 -3.99
CA LEU A 128 2.35 10.48 -3.15
C LEU A 128 2.28 10.83 -1.66
N PHE A 129 1.29 10.27 -0.97
CA PHE A 129 1.07 10.50 0.46
C PHE A 129 1.21 9.21 1.26
N VAL A 130 1.88 9.29 2.42
CA VAL A 130 2.01 8.16 3.35
C VAL A 130 1.64 8.59 4.79
N PRO A 131 0.37 8.95 5.07
CA PRO A 131 -0.03 9.39 6.40
C PRO A 131 0.15 8.27 7.42
N ARG A 132 0.71 8.61 8.58
CA ARG A 132 1.02 7.68 9.68
C ARG A 132 0.01 7.77 10.82
N ASN A 133 -0.69 8.89 10.91
CA ASN A 133 -1.64 9.20 11.98
C ASN A 133 -2.76 10.14 11.47
N GLN A 134 -3.76 10.41 12.30
CA GLN A 134 -4.92 11.24 11.93
C GLN A 134 -4.55 12.70 11.60
N LYS A 135 -3.53 13.28 12.24
CA LYS A 135 -3.06 14.64 11.93
C LYS A 135 -2.47 14.70 10.52
N ASP A 136 -1.66 13.70 10.16
CA ASP A 136 -1.15 13.59 8.79
C ASP A 136 -2.30 13.45 7.79
N CYS A 137 -3.38 12.72 8.13
CA CYS A 137 -4.53 12.60 7.23
C CYS A 137 -5.20 13.95 6.95
N LEU A 138 -5.34 14.79 7.98
CA LEU A 138 -5.87 16.15 7.81
C LEU A 138 -4.97 16.99 6.90
N GLU A 139 -3.65 16.86 7.04
CA GLU A 139 -2.69 17.59 6.20
C GLU A 139 -2.72 17.14 4.74
N VAL A 140 -2.82 15.82 4.50
CA VAL A 140 -3.00 15.26 3.15
C VAL A 140 -4.20 15.88 2.46
N VAL A 141 -5.33 16.02 3.15
CA VAL A 141 -6.55 16.60 2.59
C VAL A 141 -6.38 18.07 2.23
N LYS A 142 -5.68 18.86 3.06
CA LYS A 142 -5.37 20.27 2.74
C LYS A 142 -4.53 20.35 1.47
N ILE A 143 -3.44 19.58 1.40
CA ILE A 143 -2.54 19.57 0.24
C ILE A 143 -3.30 19.14 -1.02
N ILE A 144 -4.17 18.13 -0.93
CA ILE A 144 -4.99 17.71 -2.07
C ILE A 144 -5.96 18.83 -2.49
N ASN A 145 -6.62 19.50 -1.55
CA ASN A 145 -7.51 20.61 -1.91
C ASN A 145 -6.75 21.72 -2.65
N ASP A 146 -5.53 22.06 -2.20
CA ASP A 146 -4.70 23.05 -2.89
C ASP A 146 -4.22 22.55 -4.27
N LEU A 147 -3.91 21.26 -4.40
CA LEU A 147 -3.55 20.60 -5.67
C LEU A 147 -4.71 20.59 -6.68
N LEU A 148 -5.95 20.54 -6.20
CA LEU A 148 -7.16 20.41 -7.02
C LEU A 148 -7.86 21.74 -7.32
N ARG A 149 -7.36 22.85 -6.79
CA ARG A 149 -7.79 24.20 -7.16
C ARG A 149 -7.33 24.54 -8.58
#